data_AF-A0A6L5Z3X3-F1
#
_entry.id   AF-A0A6L5Z3X3-F1
#
_cell.length_a   1.000
_cell.length_b   1.000
_cell.length_c   1.000
_cell.angle_alpha   90.00
_cell.angle_beta   90.00
_cell.angle_gamma   90.00
#
_symmetry.space_group_name_H-M   'P 1'
#
loop_
_entity.id
_entity.type
_entity.pdbx_description
1 polymer ?
#
loop_
_entity_poly.entity_id
_entity_poly.type
_entity_poly.pdbx_seq_one_letter_code
_entity_poly.pdbx_strand_id
1 'polypeptide(L)'
;MSWSPIHIVQQFQDLGADRPARIVLVGAAATCARAGRIRVWRWTGGRLPDAAVQARVYEAVTGVVDLENTLMIGERFGIWPAECYTVEVELPPETFGTMVMAEAEARPGPALRAEIGFDPGAAADRLASRAAGLAIRGDAARAVAAKGARDLAPVASFHRTRVTGTKTRRHS
;
A
#
# COMPACT_ATOMS: atom_id res chain seq x y z
N MET A 1 2.77 6.33 18.63
CA MET A 1 3.63 6.27 17.43
C MET A 1 2.74 6.30 16.20
N SER A 2 3.09 7.07 15.17
CA SER A 2 2.35 7.13 13.90
C SER A 2 3.18 6.50 12.80
N TRP A 3 2.50 5.87 11.83
CA TRP A 3 3.10 5.21 10.68
C TRP A 3 3.06 6.07 9.41
N SER A 4 2.91 7.39 9.55
CA SER A 4 3.04 8.33 8.42
C SER A 4 4.39 8.16 7.73
N PRO A 5 4.46 8.26 6.39
CA PRO A 5 5.71 8.21 5.64
C PRO A 5 6.83 9.11 6.20
N ILE A 6 6.49 10.30 6.69
CA ILE A 6 7.46 11.24 7.27
C ILE A 6 7.99 10.73 8.62
N HIS A 7 7.14 10.15 9.47
CA HIS A 7 7.59 9.56 10.73
C HIS A 7 8.50 8.34 10.50
N ILE A 8 8.23 7.55 9.46
CA ILE A 8 9.12 6.44 9.07
C ILE A 8 10.50 6.98 8.68
N VAL A 9 10.57 8.05 7.87
CA VAL A 9 11.85 8.69 7.52
C VAL A 9 12.62 9.12 8.76
N GLN A 10 11.96 9.83 9.67
CA GLN A 10 12.59 10.32 10.91
C GLN A 10 13.14 9.16 11.75
N GLN A 11 12.32 8.13 11.99
CA GLN A 11 12.75 6.95 12.75
C GLN A 11 13.96 6.27 12.11
N PHE A 12 13.99 6.11 10.80
CA PHE A 12 15.11 5.47 10.11
C PHE A 12 16.37 6.33 10.06
N GLN A 13 16.22 7.66 10.05
CA GLN A 13 17.35 8.57 10.19
C GLN A 13 17.94 8.50 11.60
N ASP A 14 17.09 8.46 12.62
CA ASP A 14 17.48 8.37 14.03
C ASP A 14 18.19 7.05 14.35
N LEU A 15 17.80 5.95 13.69
CA LEU A 15 18.49 4.66 13.83
C LEU A 15 19.95 4.70 13.37
N GLY A 16 20.34 5.61 12.46
CA GLY A 16 21.73 5.74 12.03
C GLY A 16 22.33 4.41 11.54
N ALA A 17 23.33 3.91 12.27
CA ALA A 17 24.03 2.65 12.00
C ALA A 17 23.24 1.40 12.43
N ASP A 18 22.23 1.53 13.30
CA ASP A 18 21.38 0.44 13.79
C ASP A 18 20.23 0.12 12.83
N ARG A 19 20.27 0.66 11.61
CA ARG A 19 19.25 0.37 10.59
C ARG A 19 19.27 -1.11 10.22
N PRO A 20 18.09 -1.73 10.08
CA PRO A 20 18.02 -3.12 9.66
C PRO A 20 18.55 -3.25 8.22
N ALA A 21 19.34 -4.31 7.98
CA ALA A 21 19.85 -4.63 6.65
C ALA A 21 18.73 -5.00 5.65
N ARG A 22 17.52 -5.25 6.16
CA ARG A 22 16.34 -5.67 5.40
C ARG A 22 15.06 -5.09 5.98
N ILE A 23 14.15 -4.67 5.11
CA ILE A 23 12.81 -4.20 5.49
C ILE A 23 11.76 -4.89 4.65
N VAL A 24 10.64 -5.22 5.29
CA VAL A 24 9.42 -5.67 4.63
C VAL A 24 8.28 -4.77 5.05
N LEU A 25 7.75 -3.99 4.11
CA LEU A 25 6.57 -3.17 4.33
C LEU A 25 5.32 -3.98 3.96
N VAL A 26 4.29 -3.91 4.80
CA VAL A 26 3.07 -4.71 4.64
C VAL A 26 1.87 -3.78 4.63
N GLY A 27 0.96 -3.94 3.66
CA GLY A 27 -0.20 -3.05 3.55
C GLY A 27 -1.14 -3.39 2.41
N ALA A 28 -2.07 -2.48 2.12
CA ALA A 28 -2.94 -2.58 0.96
C ALA A 28 -2.23 -2.11 -0.31
N ALA A 29 -2.50 -2.76 -1.44
CA ALA A 29 -2.03 -2.33 -2.74
C ALA A 29 -2.77 -1.05 -3.18
N ALA A 30 -2.08 -0.13 -3.85
CA ALA A 30 -2.70 1.10 -4.37
C ALA A 30 -3.69 0.86 -5.51
N THR A 31 -3.68 -0.33 -6.11
CA THR A 31 -4.59 -0.73 -7.20
C THR A 31 -5.10 -2.14 -6.94
N CYS A 32 -6.35 -2.39 -7.34
CA CYS A 32 -7.00 -3.69 -7.22
C CYS A 32 -7.46 -4.16 -8.60
N ALA A 33 -6.82 -5.20 -9.12
CA ALA A 33 -7.25 -5.96 -10.30
C ALA A 33 -7.98 -7.26 -9.91
N ARG A 34 -7.63 -7.84 -8.75
CA ARG A 34 -8.25 -9.06 -8.22
C ARG A 34 -8.27 -9.02 -6.70
N ALA A 35 -9.46 -8.87 -6.12
CA ALA A 35 -9.66 -8.83 -4.67
C ALA A 35 -9.02 -10.03 -3.95
N GLY A 36 -8.34 -9.77 -2.83
CA GLY A 36 -7.68 -10.77 -2.00
C GLY A 36 -6.38 -11.34 -2.58
N ARG A 37 -5.93 -10.85 -3.75
CA ARG A 37 -4.63 -11.20 -4.32
C ARG A 37 -3.51 -10.58 -3.48
N ILE A 38 -2.47 -11.38 -3.22
CA ILE A 38 -1.25 -10.91 -2.57
C ILE A 38 -0.20 -10.64 -3.65
N ARG A 39 0.36 -9.43 -3.65
CA ARG A 39 1.48 -9.02 -4.48
C ARG A 39 2.72 -8.88 -3.62
N VAL A 40 3.87 -9.26 -4.17
CA VAL A 40 5.15 -9.17 -3.50
C VAL A 40 6.13 -8.48 -4.42
N TRP A 41 6.74 -7.40 -3.94
CA TRP A 41 7.66 -6.59 -4.73
C TRP A 41 8.99 -6.41 -4.02
N ARG A 42 10.06 -6.38 -4.82
CA ARG A 42 11.38 -5.91 -4.46
C ARG A 42 11.46 -4.45 -4.89
N TRP A 43 11.68 -3.55 -3.92
CA TRP A 43 11.86 -2.14 -4.23
C TRP A 43 13.25 -1.90 -4.84
N THR A 44 13.29 -1.49 -6.11
CA THR A 44 14.55 -1.23 -6.83
C THR A 44 14.91 0.25 -6.89
N GLY A 45 14.18 1.10 -6.17
CA GLY A 45 14.44 2.54 -6.15
C GLY A 45 14.08 3.24 -7.46
N GLY A 46 14.72 4.38 -7.65
CA GLY A 46 14.59 5.20 -8.86
C GLY A 46 14.23 6.64 -8.54
N ARG A 47 13.98 7.42 -9.59
CA ARG A 47 13.68 8.85 -9.46
C ARG A 47 12.35 9.18 -10.13
N LEU A 48 11.59 10.02 -9.44
CA LEU A 48 10.50 10.78 -10.03
C LEU A 48 10.91 12.24 -10.18
N PRO A 49 10.26 13.00 -11.08
CA PRO A 49 10.38 14.46 -11.09
C PRO A 49 10.03 15.05 -9.72
N ASP A 50 10.72 16.13 -9.33
CA ASP A 50 10.53 16.74 -8.01
C ASP A 50 9.07 17.09 -7.72
N ALA A 51 8.33 17.61 -8.71
CA ALA A 51 6.90 17.90 -8.57
C ALA A 51 6.06 16.66 -8.21
N ALA A 52 6.39 15.50 -8.76
CA ALA A 52 5.70 14.24 -8.46
C ALA A 52 6.07 13.72 -7.07
N VAL A 53 7.32 13.91 -6.63
CA VAL A 53 7.72 13.61 -5.25
C VAL A 53 6.99 14.53 -4.27
N GLN A 54 6.89 15.83 -4.57
CA GLN A 54 6.17 16.79 -3.72
C GLN A 54 4.68 16.47 -3.59
N ALA A 55 4.03 16.01 -4.67
CA ALA A 55 2.63 15.58 -4.61
C ALA A 55 2.42 14.42 -3.61
N ARG A 56 3.36 13.47 -3.56
CA ARG A 56 3.35 12.35 -2.60
C ARG A 56 3.60 12.79 -1.18
N VAL A 57 4.56 13.70 -0.97
CA VAL A 57 4.82 14.31 0.34
C VAL A 57 3.56 15.03 0.83
N TYR A 58 2.91 15.80 -0.04
CA TYR A 58 1.66 16.49 0.28
C TYR A 58 0.55 15.50 0.70
N GLU A 59 0.31 14.45 -0.08
CA GLU A 59 -0.66 13.40 0.25
C GLU A 59 -0.34 12.75 1.62
N ALA A 60 0.93 12.43 1.87
CA ALA A 60 1.38 11.86 3.15
C ALA A 60 1.14 12.79 4.36
N VAL A 61 1.39 14.10 4.23
CA VAL A 61 1.15 15.06 5.33
C VAL A 61 -0.34 15.33 5.55
N THR A 62 -1.20 15.05 4.57
CA THR A 62 -2.67 15.07 4.76
C THR A 62 -3.20 13.83 5.49
N GLY A 63 -2.31 12.92 5.92
CA GLY A 63 -2.66 11.74 6.73
C GLY A 63 -2.87 10.46 5.92
N VAL A 64 -2.63 10.48 4.61
CA VAL A 64 -2.69 9.26 3.79
C VAL A 64 -1.45 8.41 4.08
N VAL A 65 -1.69 7.16 4.48
CA VAL A 65 -0.65 6.17 4.75
C VAL A 65 -0.79 5.05 3.74
N ASP A 66 0.01 5.11 2.69
CA ASP A 66 0.11 4.07 1.66
C ASP A 66 1.57 3.73 1.36
N LEU A 67 1.76 2.56 0.74
CA LEU A 67 3.09 2.03 0.45
C LEU A 67 3.80 2.77 -0.68
N GLU A 68 3.08 3.34 -1.65
CA GLU A 68 3.70 4.04 -2.79
C GLU A 68 4.38 5.33 -2.32
N ASN A 69 3.68 6.10 -1.49
CA ASN A 69 4.20 7.31 -0.86
C ASN A 69 5.33 6.99 0.10
N THR A 70 5.14 5.96 0.94
CA THR A 70 6.19 5.51 1.85
C THR A 70 7.48 5.21 1.07
N LEU A 71 7.42 4.33 0.08
CA LEU A 71 8.58 3.94 -0.74
C LEU A 71 9.26 5.14 -1.41
N MET A 72 8.51 6.01 -2.10
CA MET A 72 9.12 7.11 -2.83
C MET A 72 9.71 8.17 -1.90
N ILE A 73 9.03 8.49 -0.80
CA ILE A 73 9.54 9.46 0.17
C ILE A 73 10.80 8.89 0.82
N GLY A 74 10.78 7.63 1.26
CA GLY A 74 11.96 7.01 1.86
C GLY A 74 13.15 6.91 0.89
N GLU A 75 12.89 6.69 -0.40
CA GLU A 75 13.90 6.69 -1.46
C GLU A 75 14.54 8.08 -1.59
N ARG A 76 13.72 9.15 -1.58
CA ARG A 76 14.22 10.54 -1.65
C ARG A 76 15.16 10.87 -0.49
N PHE A 77 14.94 10.29 0.69
CA PHE A 77 15.76 10.50 1.88
C PHE A 77 16.86 9.45 2.06
N GLY A 78 16.98 8.46 1.15
CA GLY A 78 18.01 7.43 1.23
C GLY A 78 17.92 6.56 2.48
N ILE A 79 16.70 6.31 2.98
CA ILE A 79 16.51 5.51 4.20
C ILE A 79 16.41 4.00 3.94
N TRP A 80 16.15 3.59 2.70
CA TRP A 80 15.97 2.18 2.39
C TRP A 80 17.29 1.42 2.34
N PRO A 81 17.37 0.24 3.00
CA PRO A 81 18.49 -0.65 2.80
C PRO A 81 18.44 -1.24 1.39
N ALA A 82 19.51 -1.93 1.02
CA ALA A 82 19.54 -2.68 -0.23
C ALA A 82 18.31 -3.57 -0.32
N GLU A 83 18.02 -4.40 0.68
CA GLU A 83 16.85 -5.29 0.69
C GLU A 83 15.58 -4.63 1.26
N CYS A 84 14.85 -3.92 0.41
CA CYS A 84 13.52 -3.38 0.73
C CYS A 84 12.43 -4.10 -0.09
N TYR A 85 11.38 -4.56 0.59
CA TYR A 85 10.28 -5.31 -0.01
C TYR A 85 8.92 -4.72 0.37
N THR A 86 7.91 -4.97 -0.47
CA THR A 86 6.50 -4.83 -0.09
C THR A 86 5.76 -6.14 -0.21
N VAL A 87 4.82 -6.37 0.71
CA VAL A 87 3.80 -7.42 0.63
C VAL A 87 2.45 -6.73 0.71
N GLU A 88 1.71 -6.78 -0.38
CA GLU A 88 0.52 -5.96 -0.61
C GLU A 88 -0.70 -6.85 -0.82
N VAL A 89 -1.82 -6.55 -0.17
CA VAL A 89 -3.12 -7.16 -0.48
C VAL A 89 -3.94 -6.24 -1.36
N GLU A 90 -4.46 -6.76 -2.47
CA GLU A 90 -5.40 -6.04 -3.32
C GLU A 90 -6.78 -6.02 -2.66
N LEU A 91 -7.22 -4.84 -2.25
CA LEU A 91 -8.53 -4.61 -1.63
C LEU A 91 -9.29 -3.58 -2.47
N PRO A 92 -10.50 -3.91 -2.95
CA PRO A 92 -11.43 -2.91 -3.46
C PRO A 92 -11.72 -1.82 -2.40
N PRO A 93 -11.95 -0.56 -2.80
CA PRO A 93 -12.13 0.57 -1.87
C PRO A 93 -13.18 0.34 -0.76
N GLU A 94 -14.29 -0.31 -1.11
CA GLU A 94 -15.41 -0.62 -0.24
C GLU A 94 -15.14 -1.75 0.76
N THR A 95 -14.12 -2.58 0.50
CA THR A 95 -13.88 -3.83 1.24
C THR A 95 -13.58 -3.57 2.71
N PHE A 96 -12.81 -2.52 3.03
CA PHE A 96 -12.50 -2.20 4.42
C PHE A 96 -13.76 -1.87 5.22
N GLY A 97 -14.62 -1.00 4.68
CA GLY A 97 -15.89 -0.65 5.31
C GLY A 97 -16.78 -1.88 5.51
N THR A 98 -16.89 -2.73 4.47
CA THR A 98 -17.66 -3.98 4.55
C THR A 98 -17.15 -4.92 5.65
N MET A 99 -15.83 -5.09 5.79
CA MET A 99 -15.23 -5.93 6.84
C MET A 99 -15.52 -5.38 8.23
N VAL A 100 -15.37 -4.07 8.45
CA VAL A 100 -15.66 -3.42 9.74
C VAL A 100 -17.14 -3.60 10.12
N MET A 101 -18.05 -3.42 9.17
CA MET A 101 -19.49 -3.64 9.43
C MET A 101 -19.80 -5.10 9.72
N ALA A 102 -19.16 -6.04 9.01
CA ALA A 102 -19.32 -7.47 9.30
C ALA A 102 -18.87 -7.84 10.70
N GLU A 103 -17.75 -7.27 11.16
CA GLU A 103 -17.24 -7.50 12.51
C GLU A 103 -18.21 -6.93 13.57
N ALA A 104 -18.68 -5.69 13.39
CA ALA A 104 -19.62 -5.05 14.30
C ALA A 104 -20.95 -5.81 14.43
N GLU A 105 -21.39 -6.44 13.36
CA GLU A 105 -22.62 -7.25 13.29
C GLU A 105 -22.40 -8.73 13.64
N ALA A 106 -21.17 -9.13 13.99
CA ALA A 106 -20.77 -10.53 14.18
C ALA A 106 -21.20 -11.45 13.01
N ARG A 107 -21.13 -10.92 11.78
CA ARG A 107 -21.57 -11.66 10.58
C ARG A 107 -20.70 -12.90 10.35
N PRO A 108 -21.30 -14.05 9.97
CA PRO A 108 -20.55 -15.25 9.66
C PRO A 108 -19.58 -15.05 8.50
N GLY A 109 -18.37 -15.61 8.62
CA GLY A 109 -17.33 -15.54 7.59
C GLY A 109 -17.77 -15.94 6.17
N PRO A 110 -18.59 -17.00 5.95
CA PRO A 110 -19.06 -17.35 4.62
C PRO A 110 -19.90 -16.26 3.94
N ALA A 111 -20.70 -15.50 4.70
CA ALA A 111 -21.51 -14.41 4.16
C ALA A 111 -20.62 -13.24 3.74
N LEU A 112 -19.68 -12.84 4.61
CA LEU A 112 -18.68 -11.81 4.29
C LEU A 112 -17.87 -12.19 3.04
N ARG A 113 -17.41 -13.45 2.97
CA ARG A 113 -16.66 -13.96 1.81
C ARG A 113 -17.46 -13.88 0.51
N ALA A 114 -18.75 -14.19 0.55
CA ALA A 114 -19.62 -14.09 -0.62
C ALA A 114 -19.78 -12.63 -1.10
N GLU A 115 -19.80 -11.67 -0.17
CA GLU A 115 -19.92 -10.25 -0.46
C GLU A 115 -18.62 -9.65 -1.02
N ILE A 116 -17.47 -9.85 -0.35
CA ILE A 116 -16.19 -9.24 -0.76
C ILE A 116 -15.43 -10.04 -1.82
N GLY A 117 -15.89 -11.26 -2.13
CA GLY A 117 -15.33 -12.10 -3.19
C GLY A 117 -14.02 -12.82 -2.85
N PHE A 118 -13.53 -12.74 -1.61
CA PHE A 118 -12.37 -13.49 -1.12
C PHE A 118 -12.49 -13.79 0.38
N ASP A 119 -11.66 -14.72 0.86
CA ASP A 119 -11.55 -15.04 2.28
C ASP A 119 -10.52 -14.11 2.95
N PRO A 120 -10.94 -13.22 3.87
CA PRO A 120 -10.05 -12.24 4.49
C PRO A 120 -9.04 -12.88 5.45
N GLY A 121 -9.43 -13.93 6.18
CA GLY A 121 -8.53 -14.68 7.07
C GLY A 121 -7.43 -15.36 6.26
N ALA A 122 -7.82 -16.08 5.20
CA ALA A 122 -6.84 -16.71 4.32
C ALA A 122 -5.94 -15.69 3.59
N ALA A 123 -6.43 -14.48 3.29
CA ALA A 123 -5.61 -13.41 2.73
C ALA A 123 -4.59 -12.89 3.75
N ALA A 124 -5.00 -12.66 5.01
CA ALA A 124 -4.11 -12.27 6.10
C ALA A 124 -3.01 -13.31 6.36
N ASP A 125 -3.36 -14.60 6.40
CA ASP A 125 -2.39 -15.68 6.58
C ASP A 125 -1.35 -15.72 5.46
N ARG A 126 -1.79 -15.55 4.20
CA ARG A 126 -0.88 -15.46 3.05
C ARG A 126 0.01 -14.21 3.15
N LEU A 127 -0.54 -13.08 3.57
CA LEU A 127 0.21 -11.83 3.74
C LEU A 127 1.33 -12.01 4.78
N ALA A 128 0.98 -12.54 5.95
CA ALA A 128 1.92 -12.82 7.05
C ALA A 128 2.99 -13.84 6.64
N SER A 129 2.59 -14.94 6.00
CA SER A 129 3.51 -15.99 5.53
C SER A 129 4.53 -15.45 4.53
N ARG A 130 4.09 -14.59 3.59
CA ARG A 130 4.98 -13.95 2.61
C ARG A 130 5.92 -12.95 3.27
N ALA A 131 5.40 -12.12 4.16
CA ALA A 131 6.19 -11.13 4.88
C ALA A 131 7.29 -11.79 5.74
N ALA A 132 6.93 -12.81 6.52
CA ALA A 132 7.89 -13.59 7.30
C ALA A 132 8.92 -14.30 6.41
N GLY A 133 8.48 -14.86 5.29
CA GLY A 133 9.37 -15.51 4.32
C GLY A 133 10.44 -14.56 3.76
N LEU A 134 10.08 -13.31 3.48
CA LEU A 134 11.01 -12.27 3.02
C LEU A 134 11.89 -11.77 4.17
N ALA A 135 11.32 -11.54 5.35
CA ALA A 135 12.07 -11.10 6.52
C ALA A 135 13.20 -12.08 6.86
N ILE A 136 12.97 -13.38 6.72
CA ILE A 136 13.98 -14.43 6.99
C ILE A 136 14.93 -14.63 5.80
N ARG A 137 14.42 -14.76 4.57
CA ARG A 137 15.21 -15.23 3.41
C ARG A 137 15.60 -14.15 2.40
N GLY A 138 14.97 -12.98 2.42
CA GLY A 138 15.24 -11.90 1.48
C GLY A 138 15.06 -12.33 0.03
N ASP A 139 16.04 -12.05 -0.81
CA ASP A 139 16.02 -12.37 -2.24
C ASP A 139 15.97 -13.89 -2.52
N ALA A 140 16.34 -14.73 -1.54
CA ALA A 140 16.18 -16.18 -1.63
C ALA A 140 14.72 -16.66 -1.45
N ALA A 141 13.79 -15.76 -1.07
CA ALA A 141 12.37 -16.06 -1.11
C ALA A 141 11.88 -16.12 -2.57
N ARG A 142 11.17 -17.20 -2.94
CA ARG A 142 10.69 -17.40 -4.31
C ARG A 142 9.76 -16.27 -4.80
N ALA A 143 9.95 -15.87 -6.05
CA ALA A 143 9.05 -15.07 -6.90
C ALA A 143 8.74 -13.67 -6.38
N VAL A 144 9.76 -12.81 -6.34
CA VAL A 144 9.62 -11.38 -6.06
C VAL A 144 9.84 -10.61 -7.36
N ALA A 145 8.83 -9.85 -7.79
CA ALA A 145 8.97 -8.98 -8.95
C ALA A 145 9.58 -7.64 -8.54
N ALA A 146 10.29 -6.97 -9.46
CA ALA A 146 10.83 -5.65 -9.21
C ALA A 146 9.73 -4.57 -9.30
N LYS A 147 9.78 -3.59 -8.40
CA LYS A 147 8.98 -2.37 -8.42
C LYS A 147 9.91 -1.19 -8.20
N GLY A 148 9.92 -0.24 -9.12
CA GLY A 148 10.69 0.99 -9.00
C GLY A 148 9.79 2.23 -9.07
N ALA A 149 10.41 3.40 -9.01
CA ALA A 149 9.73 4.69 -9.02
C ALA A 149 8.73 4.88 -10.17
N ARG A 150 9.02 4.33 -11.35
CA ARG A 150 8.16 4.40 -12.54
C ARG A 150 6.89 3.52 -12.46
N ASP A 151 6.90 2.53 -11.58
CA ASP A 151 5.81 1.55 -11.45
C ASP A 151 4.79 1.97 -10.38
N LEU A 152 5.09 3.06 -9.65
CA LEU A 152 4.23 3.56 -8.59
C LEU A 152 2.92 4.10 -9.18
N ALA A 153 1.80 3.74 -8.56
CA ALA A 153 0.49 4.28 -8.94
C ALA A 153 0.50 5.82 -8.81
N PRO A 154 -0.10 6.58 -9.74
CA PRO A 154 -0.19 8.04 -9.63
C PRO A 154 -0.89 8.44 -8.33
N VAL A 155 -0.45 9.56 -7.73
CA VAL A 155 -1.17 10.20 -6.62
C VAL A 155 -2.61 10.45 -7.08
N ALA A 156 -3.59 10.00 -6.29
CA ALA A 156 -4.98 10.27 -6.60
C ALA A 156 -5.20 11.78 -6.46
N SER A 157 -5.37 12.49 -7.57
CA SER A 157 -5.62 13.93 -7.50
C SER A 157 -6.95 14.15 -6.76
N PHE A 158 -6.90 14.74 -5.57
CA PHE A 158 -8.09 15.21 -4.82
C PHE A 158 -9.03 16.11 -5.66
N HIS A 159 -8.54 16.63 -6.81
CA HIS A 159 -9.25 17.56 -7.68
C HIS A 159 -10.10 16.95 -8.81
N ARG A 160 -10.30 15.62 -8.88
CA ARG A 160 -11.19 15.03 -9.91
C ARG A 160 -12.26 14.13 -9.33
N THR A 161 -13.25 14.74 -8.69
CA THR A 161 -14.60 14.18 -8.67
C THR A 161 -15.17 14.31 -10.09
N ARG A 162 -15.03 13.28 -10.93
CA ARG A 162 -15.89 13.18 -12.11
C ARG A 162 -17.29 12.79 -11.62
N VAL A 163 -18.13 13.80 -11.39
CA VAL A 163 -19.58 13.60 -11.37
C VAL A 163 -19.99 13.32 -12.81
N THR A 164 -20.09 12.05 -13.19
CA THR A 164 -20.79 11.68 -14.43
C THR A 164 -22.29 11.74 -14.17
N GLY A 165 -22.89 12.87 -14.56
CA GLY A 165 -24.29 12.92 -14.98
C GLY A 165 -25.21 13.80 -14.16
N THR A 166 -25.12 15.12 -14.31
CA THR A 166 -26.32 15.96 -14.23
C THR A 166 -27.06 15.87 -15.56
N LYS A 167 -28.16 15.11 -15.59
CA LYS A 167 -29.16 15.23 -16.65
C LYS A 167 -29.77 16.63 -16.57
N THR A 168 -29.42 17.49 -17.52
CA THR A 168 -30.13 18.75 -17.77
C THR A 168 -31.54 18.41 -18.25
N ARG A 169 -32.52 18.38 -17.34
CA ARG A 169 -33.94 18.43 -17.71
C ARG A 169 -34.23 19.87 -18.16
N ARG A 170 -34.29 20.08 -19.48
CA ARG A 170 -35.03 21.22 -20.05
C ARG A 170 -36.52 20.92 -19.87
N HIS A 171 -37.22 21.76 -19.11
CA HIS A 171 -38.67 21.87 -19.22
C HIS A 171 -38.98 23.06 -20.12
N SER A 172 -39.76 22.78 -21.15
CA SER A 172 -40.47 23.72 -22.02
C SER A 172 -41.50 24.52 -21.23
#